data_AF-A0A2N7PP56-F1
#
_entry.id   AF-A0A2N7PP56-F1
#
_cell.length_a   1.000
_cell.length_b   1.000
_cell.length_c   1.000
_cell.angle_alpha   90.00
_cell.angle_beta   90.00
_cell.angle_gamma   90.00
#
_symmetry.space_group_name_H-M   'P 1'
#
loop_
_entity.id
_entity.type
_entity.pdbx_description
1 polymer ?
#
loop_
_entity_poly.entity_id
_entity_poly.type
_entity_poly.pdbx_seq_one_letter_code
_entity_poly.pdbx_strand_id
1 'polypeptide(L)'
;MNKNKFIKLGLILSILLNFILLGCKPEREPREFRTVPLAENEIDPEVWGKVYPLHYEMYKQSQEPTPAGLSKYKRGWDTDKVIYDKLSEYPFMALLYKGWGFGIEYNEPRSHYYRIRDQVEIDPSRLKAGGVCLTCKHSLAPELEKKYGLDYYSKPYMEVLNLIPEKYRYLGDSCIDCHDPKDASLHIRRGFTLIKALQTMGVDVNNLPHRLMRSLVCAQCHVTYVVIKDKDMKSIGIFFPWQGSKLGGISIENIIKVLKSDPSYLEWTQAVTGFKLAYIRHPEFELFSNNSTHWRAGVACADCHMPYKRMGSFKVSEHRIMSPLKNNMKACLQCHSETPEWLKDRVIAIQDRTVSLLLRAGYQTATVAKLFEKVHSIEKEGKTIDKN
;
A
#
# COMPACT_ATOMS: atom_id res chain seq x y z
N MET A 1 -58.08 -42.87 -11.76
CA MET A 1 -57.09 -41.77 -11.94
C MET A 1 -55.84 -42.32 -12.61
N ASN A 2 -55.38 -41.66 -13.66
CA ASN A 2 -54.68 -42.28 -14.79
C ASN A 2 -53.16 -42.46 -14.54
N LYS A 3 -52.70 -43.69 -14.26
CA LYS A 3 -51.26 -44.03 -14.05
C LYS A 3 -50.35 -43.50 -15.16
N ASN A 4 -50.85 -43.44 -16.39
CA ASN A 4 -50.12 -42.92 -17.55
C ASN A 4 -49.84 -41.41 -17.51
N LYS A 5 -50.61 -40.61 -16.75
CA LYS A 5 -50.33 -39.18 -16.56
C LYS A 5 -49.15 -38.95 -15.62
N PHE A 6 -49.01 -39.75 -14.56
CA PHE A 6 -47.91 -39.64 -13.60
C PHE A 6 -46.57 -40.06 -14.20
N ILE A 7 -46.56 -41.10 -15.04
CA ILE A 7 -45.35 -41.55 -15.74
C ILE A 7 -44.88 -40.48 -16.74
N LYS A 8 -45.80 -39.88 -17.51
CA LYS A 8 -45.46 -38.78 -18.43
C LYS A 8 -44.96 -37.53 -17.71
N LEU A 9 -45.55 -37.17 -16.57
CA LEU A 9 -45.12 -36.03 -15.77
C LEU A 9 -43.73 -36.25 -15.15
N GLY A 10 -43.45 -37.46 -14.65
CA GLY A 10 -42.14 -37.84 -14.12
C GLY A 10 -41.04 -37.84 -15.19
N LEU A 11 -41.35 -38.28 -16.42
CA LEU A 11 -40.41 -38.25 -17.53
C LEU A 11 -40.07 -36.81 -17.96
N ILE A 12 -41.06 -35.94 -18.02
CA ILE A 12 -40.88 -34.51 -18.35
C ILE A 12 -40.06 -33.81 -17.27
N LEU A 13 -40.34 -34.08 -15.98
CA LEU A 13 -39.57 -33.51 -14.87
C LEU A 13 -38.11 -33.99 -14.88
N SER A 14 -37.88 -35.27 -15.19
CA SER A 14 -36.54 -35.85 -15.33
C SER A 14 -35.75 -35.22 -16.48
N ILE A 15 -36.40 -34.98 -17.63
CA ILE A 15 -35.77 -34.33 -18.79
C ILE A 15 -35.44 -32.87 -18.47
N LEU A 16 -36.35 -32.13 -17.83
CA LEU A 16 -36.11 -30.75 -17.36
C LEU A 16 -34.97 -30.67 -16.33
N LEU A 17 -34.89 -31.61 -15.39
CA LEU A 17 -33.82 -31.65 -14.39
C LEU A 17 -32.45 -31.94 -15.04
N ASN A 18 -32.41 -32.82 -16.04
CA ASN A 18 -31.19 -33.11 -16.80
C ASN A 18 -30.75 -31.92 -17.68
N PHE A 19 -31.69 -31.16 -18.24
CA PHE A 19 -31.37 -29.92 -18.99
C PHE A 19 -30.83 -28.80 -18.07
N ILE A 20 -31.32 -28.69 -16.83
CA ILE A 20 -30.81 -27.74 -15.84
C ILE A 20 -29.40 -28.15 -15.38
N LEU A 21 -29.14 -29.45 -15.19
CA LEU A 21 -27.82 -29.97 -14.82
C LEU A 21 -26.79 -29.88 -15.96
N LEU A 22 -27.22 -29.97 -17.22
CA LEU A 22 -26.37 -29.77 -18.41
C LEU A 22 -26.07 -28.29 -18.69
N GLY A 23 -26.85 -27.36 -18.13
CA GLY A 23 -26.70 -25.90 -18.30
C GLY A 23 -25.70 -25.24 -17.34
N CYS A 24 -25.35 -25.87 -16.22
CA CYS A 24 -24.32 -25.40 -15.30
C CYS A 24 -22.95 -26.00 -15.66
N LYS A 25 -22.42 -25.68 -16.84
CA LYS A 25 -20.97 -25.76 -17.02
C LYS A 25 -20.36 -24.58 -16.24
N PRO A 26 -19.38 -24.79 -15.35
CA PRO A 26 -18.55 -23.68 -14.90
C PRO A 26 -18.02 -23.00 -16.16
N GLU A 27 -18.24 -21.70 -16.27
CA GLU A 27 -17.66 -20.86 -17.31
C GLU A 27 -16.17 -21.23 -17.35
N ARG A 28 -15.71 -21.87 -18.43
CA ARG A 28 -14.30 -22.27 -18.55
C ARG A 28 -13.51 -20.99 -18.35
N GLU A 29 -12.72 -20.93 -17.27
CA GLU A 29 -11.80 -19.80 -17.09
C GLU A 29 -11.01 -19.66 -18.40
N PRO A 30 -11.19 -18.55 -19.13
CA PRO A 30 -10.50 -18.39 -20.38
C PRO A 30 -9.02 -18.29 -20.05
N ARG A 31 -8.23 -19.29 -20.45
CA ARG A 31 -6.77 -19.19 -20.40
C ARG A 31 -6.37 -18.04 -21.31
N GLU A 32 -6.05 -16.88 -20.74
CA GLU A 32 -5.29 -15.87 -21.46
C GLU A 32 -4.07 -16.57 -22.07
N PHE A 33 -3.89 -16.39 -23.37
CA PHE A 33 -3.03 -17.21 -24.20
C PHE A 33 -1.57 -17.18 -23.69
N ARG A 34 -1.11 -18.26 -23.06
CA ARG A 34 0.31 -18.48 -22.74
C ARG A 34 1.04 -18.92 -24.01
N THR A 35 1.46 -17.97 -24.84
CA THR A 35 2.24 -18.28 -26.05
C THR A 35 3.73 -18.42 -25.75
N VAL A 36 4.23 -17.85 -24.65
CA VAL A 36 5.66 -17.82 -24.29
C VAL A 36 5.84 -18.00 -22.78
N PRO A 37 6.72 -18.90 -22.30
CA PRO A 37 7.04 -19.00 -20.87
C PRO A 37 7.85 -17.77 -20.41
N LEU A 38 7.53 -17.26 -19.22
CA LEU A 38 8.30 -16.20 -18.57
C LEU A 38 9.45 -16.81 -17.77
N ALA A 39 10.59 -16.12 -17.70
CA ALA A 39 11.70 -16.52 -16.83
C ALA A 39 11.32 -16.35 -15.34
N GLU A 40 11.89 -17.18 -14.47
CA GLU A 40 11.57 -17.20 -13.03
C GLU A 40 11.80 -15.86 -12.31
N ASN A 41 12.75 -15.05 -12.80
CA ASN A 41 13.04 -13.72 -12.27
C ASN A 41 12.84 -12.62 -13.32
N GLU A 42 11.87 -12.79 -14.22
CA GLU A 42 11.56 -11.77 -15.23
C GLU A 42 11.00 -10.51 -14.58
N ILE A 43 11.80 -9.45 -14.50
CA ILE A 43 11.38 -8.17 -13.92
C ILE A 43 10.80 -7.22 -14.97
N ASP A 44 11.07 -7.44 -16.26
CA ASP A 44 10.74 -6.51 -17.33
C ASP A 44 9.24 -6.57 -17.68
N PRO A 45 8.45 -5.54 -17.35
CA PRO A 45 7.01 -5.57 -17.58
C PRO A 45 6.65 -5.64 -19.06
N GLU A 46 7.55 -5.26 -19.98
CA GLU A 46 7.32 -5.44 -21.42
C GLU A 46 7.32 -6.92 -21.82
N VAL A 47 8.16 -7.75 -21.20
CA VAL A 47 8.18 -9.20 -21.45
C VAL A 47 6.90 -9.83 -20.92
N TRP A 48 6.46 -9.43 -19.72
CA TRP A 48 5.14 -9.79 -19.19
C TRP A 48 4.00 -9.36 -20.11
N GLY A 49 4.08 -8.16 -20.67
CA GLY A 49 3.07 -7.61 -21.57
C GLY A 49 2.93 -8.33 -22.92
N LYS A 50 3.92 -9.13 -23.33
CA LYS A 50 3.79 -10.03 -24.49
C LYS A 50 2.86 -11.21 -24.19
N VAL A 51 2.74 -11.61 -22.92
CA VAL A 51 1.88 -12.71 -22.45
C VAL A 51 0.55 -12.18 -21.94
N TYR A 52 0.55 -11.05 -21.23
CA TYR A 52 -0.63 -10.44 -20.60
C TYR A 52 -0.85 -8.99 -21.10
N PRO A 53 -1.13 -8.79 -22.41
CA PRO A 53 -1.14 -7.47 -23.03
C PRO A 53 -2.18 -6.52 -22.45
N LEU A 54 -3.37 -7.02 -22.10
CA LEU A 54 -4.44 -6.19 -21.51
C LEU A 54 -4.03 -5.64 -20.14
N HIS A 55 -3.45 -6.49 -19.29
CA HIS A 55 -2.94 -6.11 -17.96
C HIS A 55 -1.79 -5.11 -18.06
N TYR A 56 -0.87 -5.34 -18.99
CA TYR A 56 0.25 -4.44 -19.23
C TYR A 56 -0.19 -3.07 -19.77
N GLU A 57 -1.18 -3.02 -20.67
CA GLU A 57 -1.73 -1.77 -21.16
C GLU A 57 -2.36 -0.95 -20.01
N MET A 58 -3.17 -1.59 -19.18
CA MET A 58 -3.76 -0.97 -17.98
C MET A 58 -2.69 -0.48 -17.00
N TYR A 59 -1.65 -1.27 -16.77
CA TYR A 59 -0.49 -0.85 -15.96
C TYR A 59 0.20 0.38 -16.55
N LYS A 60 0.43 0.44 -17.87
CA LYS A 60 1.05 1.62 -18.54
C LYS A 60 0.21 2.89 -18.39
N GLN A 61 -1.12 2.79 -18.34
CA GLN A 61 -1.98 3.95 -18.11
C GLN A 61 -1.77 4.62 -16.75
N SER A 62 -1.03 3.99 -15.83
CA SER A 62 -0.61 4.63 -14.58
C SER A 62 0.33 5.83 -14.80
N GLN A 63 0.95 5.97 -15.97
CA GLN A 63 1.73 7.16 -16.36
C GLN A 63 0.84 8.40 -16.45
N GLU A 64 -0.40 8.22 -16.92
CA GLU A 64 -1.30 9.34 -17.18
C GLU A 64 -1.86 9.94 -15.89
N PRO A 65 -1.94 11.29 -15.79
CA PRO A 65 -2.55 11.96 -14.65
C PRO A 65 -4.00 11.50 -14.44
N THR A 66 -4.44 11.52 -13.19
CA THR A 66 -5.82 11.18 -12.84
C THR A 66 -6.75 12.39 -13.00
N PRO A 67 -8.07 12.22 -13.20
CA PRO A 67 -8.96 13.37 -13.40
C PRO A 67 -9.02 14.30 -12.18
N ALA A 68 -8.79 15.60 -12.39
CA ALA A 68 -8.90 16.63 -11.37
C ALA A 68 -10.36 16.82 -10.90
N GLY A 69 -10.52 17.37 -9.69
CA GLY A 69 -11.83 17.78 -9.15
C GLY A 69 -12.73 16.64 -8.63
N LEU A 70 -12.30 15.38 -8.75
CA LEU A 70 -13.11 14.23 -8.30
C LEU A 70 -12.84 13.82 -6.85
N SER A 71 -11.63 14.06 -6.35
CA SER A 71 -11.19 13.71 -5.00
C SER A 71 -10.86 14.98 -4.20
N LYS A 72 -11.39 15.09 -2.97
CA LYS A 72 -11.16 16.27 -2.12
C LYS A 72 -9.79 16.25 -1.45
N TYR A 73 -9.35 15.10 -0.94
CA TYR A 73 -8.16 14.96 -0.09
C TYR A 73 -7.02 14.15 -0.69
N LYS A 74 -7.22 13.56 -1.88
CA LYS A 74 -6.21 12.75 -2.58
C LYS A 74 -6.09 13.19 -4.02
N ARG A 75 -5.30 14.25 -4.23
CA ARG A 75 -5.20 15.01 -5.48
C ARG A 75 -3.83 14.90 -6.17
N GLY A 76 -2.91 14.12 -5.61
CA GLY A 76 -1.59 13.90 -6.20
C GLY A 76 -1.69 13.40 -7.65
N TRP A 77 -0.95 14.08 -8.55
CA TRP A 77 -0.89 13.79 -9.98
C TRP A 77 -2.25 13.82 -10.70
N ASP A 78 -3.06 14.83 -10.41
CA ASP A 78 -4.25 15.11 -11.19
C ASP A 78 -3.95 15.81 -12.52
N THR A 79 -4.94 15.95 -13.40
CA THR A 79 -4.81 16.61 -14.71
C THR A 79 -4.47 18.10 -14.60
N ASP A 80 -4.52 18.67 -13.40
CA ASP A 80 -3.95 20.00 -13.08
C ASP A 80 -2.41 19.99 -13.03
N LYS A 81 -1.79 18.81 -13.02
CA LYS A 81 -0.34 18.55 -12.96
C LYS A 81 0.33 19.15 -11.72
N VAL A 82 -0.44 19.42 -10.67
CA VAL A 82 0.09 19.97 -9.42
C VAL A 82 0.69 18.83 -8.59
N ILE A 83 1.91 19.05 -8.10
CA ILE A 83 2.49 18.25 -7.02
C ILE A 83 1.98 18.85 -5.71
N TYR A 84 1.00 18.20 -5.10
CA TYR A 84 0.38 18.67 -3.86
C TYR A 84 1.31 18.40 -2.68
N ASP A 85 1.86 19.46 -2.10
CA ASP A 85 2.67 19.42 -0.88
C ASP A 85 1.78 19.26 0.37
N LYS A 86 1.99 18.18 1.13
CA LYS A 86 1.22 17.92 2.35
C LYS A 86 1.58 18.87 3.48
N LEU A 87 2.77 19.46 3.47
CA LEU A 87 3.17 20.46 4.47
C LEU A 87 2.34 21.72 4.33
N SER A 88 1.98 22.09 3.09
CA SER A 88 1.04 23.17 2.79
C SER A 88 -0.41 22.81 3.08
N GLU A 89 -0.84 21.57 2.79
CA GLU A 89 -2.21 21.11 3.09
C GLU A 89 -2.46 20.98 4.61
N TYR A 90 -1.44 20.58 5.37
CA TYR A 90 -1.50 20.37 6.82
C TYR A 90 -0.34 21.11 7.52
N PRO A 91 -0.42 22.44 7.70
CA PRO A 91 0.71 23.29 8.15
C PRO A 91 1.37 22.87 9.48
N PHE A 92 0.64 22.25 10.39
CA PHE A 92 1.22 21.72 11.63
C PHE A 92 2.30 20.66 11.37
N MET A 93 2.27 19.95 10.23
CA MET A 93 3.27 18.95 9.86
C MET A 93 4.65 19.58 9.63
N ALA A 94 4.72 20.77 9.04
CA ALA A 94 6.00 21.46 8.82
C ALA A 94 6.73 21.74 10.15
N LEU A 95 5.98 22.11 11.19
CA LEU A 95 6.51 22.30 12.54
C LEU A 95 6.84 20.95 13.19
N LEU A 96 5.90 20.01 13.19
CA LEU A 96 6.06 18.72 13.86
C LEU A 96 7.13 17.83 13.24
N TYR A 97 7.37 17.92 11.93
CA TYR A 97 8.40 17.12 11.23
C TYR A 97 9.69 17.88 11.01
N LYS A 98 9.85 19.08 11.57
CA LYS A 98 11.11 19.82 11.52
C LYS A 98 12.22 19.00 12.19
N GLY A 99 13.33 18.78 11.49
CA GLY A 99 14.49 18.02 11.98
C GLY A 99 14.96 16.90 11.07
N TRP A 100 14.18 16.55 10.06
CA TRP A 100 14.54 15.59 9.01
C TRP A 100 13.69 15.83 7.76
N GLY A 101 13.86 15.00 6.72
CA GLY A 101 13.33 15.34 5.41
C GLY A 101 11.82 15.43 5.28
N PHE A 102 11.02 14.79 6.15
CA PHE A 102 9.56 14.94 6.09
C PHE A 102 9.09 16.36 6.42
N GLY A 103 9.89 17.15 7.14
CA GLY A 103 9.60 18.57 7.38
C GLY A 103 10.13 19.50 6.28
N ILE A 104 10.72 18.95 5.21
CA ILE A 104 11.25 19.71 4.07
C ILE A 104 10.38 19.43 2.84
N GLU A 105 10.20 18.15 2.49
CA GLU A 105 9.37 17.77 1.36
C GLU A 105 8.58 16.50 1.67
N TYR A 106 7.26 16.59 1.57
CA TYR A 106 6.35 15.46 1.73
C TYR A 106 5.08 15.65 0.88
N ASN A 107 5.10 15.09 -0.32
CA ASN A 107 4.02 15.28 -1.29
C ASN A 107 2.92 14.19 -1.19
N GLU A 108 1.72 14.49 -1.70
CA GLU A 108 0.69 13.48 -1.95
C GLU A 108 1.19 12.45 -3.00
N PRO A 109 0.81 11.17 -2.88
CA PRO A 109 1.35 10.12 -3.71
C PRO A 109 0.85 10.21 -5.15
N ARG A 110 1.68 9.69 -6.06
CA ARG A 110 1.35 9.47 -7.47
C ARG A 110 1.19 7.97 -7.73
N SER A 111 1.04 7.60 -8.99
CA SER A 111 0.89 6.21 -9.40
C SER A 111 2.18 5.39 -9.20
N HIS A 112 2.05 4.05 -9.25
CA HIS A 112 3.19 3.15 -9.09
C HIS A 112 4.32 3.35 -10.11
N TYR A 113 4.01 3.87 -11.31
CA TYR A 113 5.02 4.15 -12.34
C TYR A 113 6.09 5.16 -11.90
N TYR A 114 5.71 6.12 -11.06
CA TYR A 114 6.59 7.20 -10.64
C TYR A 114 7.43 6.87 -9.39
N ARG A 115 7.27 5.68 -8.80
CA ARG A 115 7.88 5.32 -7.50
C ARG A 115 9.38 5.66 -7.37
N ILE A 116 10.21 5.22 -8.32
CA ILE A 116 11.65 5.51 -8.28
C ILE A 116 11.94 6.95 -8.73
N ARG A 117 11.19 7.46 -9.71
CA ARG A 117 11.36 8.84 -10.22
C ARG A 117 11.12 9.86 -9.12
N ASP A 118 9.97 9.77 -8.45
CA ASP A 118 9.61 10.61 -7.31
C ASP A 118 10.62 10.44 -6.16
N GLN A 119 11.19 9.24 -5.96
CA GLN A 119 12.20 9.02 -4.94
C GLN A 119 13.57 9.60 -5.30
N VAL A 120 13.94 9.66 -6.58
CA VAL A 120 15.20 10.28 -7.01
C VAL A 120 15.09 11.81 -7.00
N GLU A 121 13.90 12.34 -7.29
CA GLU A 121 13.64 13.79 -7.38
C GLU A 121 13.33 14.45 -6.03
N ILE A 122 12.95 13.67 -5.01
CA ILE A 122 12.68 14.18 -3.65
C ILE A 122 13.92 14.85 -3.05
N ASP A 123 13.69 15.83 -2.17
CA ASP A 123 14.75 16.47 -1.39
C ASP A 123 15.70 15.43 -0.76
N PRO A 124 17.04 15.56 -0.95
CA PRO A 124 18.02 14.57 -0.50
C PRO A 124 17.96 14.24 1.00
N SER A 125 17.40 15.12 1.84
CA SER A 125 17.18 14.85 3.26
C SER A 125 16.26 13.65 3.50
N ARG A 126 15.36 13.31 2.57
CA ARG A 126 14.50 12.11 2.60
C ARG A 126 15.25 10.84 2.22
N LEU A 127 16.39 10.95 1.55
CA LEU A 127 17.22 9.83 1.08
C LEU A 127 18.33 9.43 2.07
N LYS A 128 18.47 10.18 3.17
CA LYS A 128 19.49 9.93 4.22
C LYS A 128 19.37 8.57 4.91
N ALA A 129 18.24 7.88 4.78
CA ALA A 129 18.13 6.52 5.30
C ALA A 129 18.94 5.50 4.47
N GLY A 130 19.45 5.85 3.29
CA GLY A 130 20.29 4.94 2.49
C GLY A 130 19.49 3.98 1.61
N GLY A 131 20.14 2.90 1.17
CA GLY A 131 19.57 1.93 0.23
C GLY A 131 18.33 1.19 0.74
N VAL A 132 18.09 1.17 2.07
CA VAL A 132 16.85 0.65 2.66
C VAL A 132 15.59 1.27 2.05
N CYS A 133 15.68 2.51 1.55
CA CYS A 133 14.62 3.22 0.85
C CYS A 133 14.09 2.50 -0.41
N LEU A 134 14.85 1.57 -1.00
CA LEU A 134 14.45 0.79 -2.17
C LEU A 134 13.52 -0.38 -1.84
N THR A 135 13.38 -0.74 -0.55
CA THR A 135 12.65 -1.93 -0.07
C THR A 135 11.23 -2.02 -0.65
N CYS A 136 10.53 -0.89 -0.75
CA CYS A 136 9.14 -0.83 -1.21
C CYS A 136 9.00 -0.04 -2.52
N LYS A 137 10.04 -0.04 -3.37
CA LYS A 137 10.10 0.82 -4.55
C LYS A 137 10.60 0.13 -5.82
N HIS A 138 11.46 -0.88 -5.67
CA HIS A 138 12.11 -1.53 -6.82
C HIS A 138 11.92 -3.05 -6.81
N SER A 139 11.61 -3.62 -7.98
CA SER A 139 11.38 -5.07 -8.17
C SER A 139 12.56 -5.94 -7.69
N LEU A 140 13.80 -5.46 -7.86
CA LEU A 140 15.04 -6.13 -7.42
C LEU A 140 15.39 -5.97 -5.93
N ALA A 141 14.55 -5.35 -5.10
CA ALA A 141 14.84 -5.17 -3.68
C ALA A 141 15.22 -6.48 -2.95
N PRO A 142 14.51 -7.62 -3.12
CA PRO A 142 14.90 -8.88 -2.49
C PRO A 142 16.27 -9.39 -2.93
N GLU A 143 16.61 -9.29 -4.21
CA GLU A 143 17.90 -9.73 -4.74
C GLU A 143 19.05 -8.86 -4.23
N LEU A 144 18.84 -7.53 -4.19
CA LEU A 144 19.82 -6.59 -3.66
C LEU A 144 20.04 -6.82 -2.16
N GLU A 145 18.97 -6.99 -1.39
CA GLU A 145 19.06 -7.28 0.05
C GLU A 145 19.79 -8.60 0.30
N LYS A 146 19.44 -9.68 -0.41
CA LYS A 146 20.09 -10.97 -0.28
C LYS A 146 21.58 -10.93 -0.64
N LYS A 147 21.94 -10.17 -1.68
CA LYS A 147 23.32 -10.11 -2.20
C LYS A 147 24.23 -9.21 -1.36
N TYR A 148 23.72 -8.07 -0.90
CA TYR A 148 24.54 -7.04 -0.25
C TYR A 148 24.33 -6.94 1.26
N GLY A 149 23.28 -7.57 1.82
CA GLY A 149 23.05 -7.64 3.27
C GLY A 149 23.04 -6.26 3.93
N LEU A 150 23.93 -6.04 4.90
CA LEU A 150 24.03 -4.75 5.61
C LEU A 150 24.31 -3.56 4.68
N ASP A 151 25.06 -3.78 3.59
CA ASP A 151 25.38 -2.72 2.62
C ASP A 151 24.12 -2.26 1.86
N TYR A 152 23.15 -3.15 1.64
CA TYR A 152 21.87 -2.77 1.02
C TYR A 152 21.13 -1.73 1.87
N TYR A 153 21.18 -1.87 3.20
CA TYR A 153 20.50 -0.94 4.10
C TYR A 153 21.28 0.36 4.28
N SER A 154 22.58 0.24 4.57
CA SER A 154 23.39 1.32 5.14
C SER A 154 24.05 2.24 4.11
N LYS A 155 24.33 1.75 2.89
CA LYS A 155 24.98 2.58 1.86
C LYS A 155 24.08 3.71 1.38
N PRO A 156 24.64 4.83 0.90
CA PRO A 156 23.88 5.91 0.31
C PRO A 156 22.89 5.41 -0.76
N TYR A 157 21.71 6.01 -0.80
CA TYR A 157 20.63 5.59 -1.69
C TYR A 157 21.06 5.48 -3.16
N MET A 158 21.77 6.49 -3.68
CA MET A 158 22.22 6.50 -5.07
C MET A 158 23.26 5.41 -5.37
N GLU A 159 24.10 5.03 -4.40
CA GLU A 159 25.05 3.93 -4.59
C GLU A 159 24.31 2.61 -4.80
N VAL A 160 23.31 2.32 -3.96
CA VAL A 160 22.53 1.08 -4.08
C VAL A 160 21.67 1.10 -5.34
N LEU A 161 21.08 2.24 -5.69
CA LEU A 161 20.32 2.41 -6.94
C LEU A 161 21.22 2.17 -8.18
N ASN A 162 22.48 2.62 -8.14
CA ASN A 162 23.43 2.45 -9.25
C ASN A 162 23.93 1.00 -9.43
N LEU A 163 23.68 0.10 -8.46
CA LEU A 163 23.93 -1.34 -8.62
C LEU A 163 22.91 -2.01 -9.55
N ILE A 164 21.78 -1.35 -9.82
CA ILE A 164 20.77 -1.84 -10.76
C ILE A 164 21.21 -1.51 -12.19
N PRO A 165 21.11 -2.47 -13.14
CA PRO A 165 21.40 -2.22 -14.55
C PRO A 165 20.64 -1.01 -15.07
N GLU A 166 21.30 -0.19 -15.90
CA GLU A 166 20.77 1.11 -16.34
C GLU A 166 19.36 1.02 -16.93
N LYS A 167 19.09 -0.01 -17.76
CA LYS A 167 17.77 -0.31 -18.33
C LYS A 167 16.66 -0.38 -17.28
N TYR A 168 16.95 -0.89 -16.09
CA TYR A 168 15.98 -1.13 -15.02
C TYR A 168 16.11 -0.14 -13.87
N ARG A 169 17.06 0.80 -13.89
CA ARG A 169 17.35 1.68 -12.75
C ARG A 169 16.12 2.46 -12.27
N TYR A 170 15.30 2.92 -13.19
CA TYR A 170 14.06 3.66 -12.91
C TYR A 170 12.79 2.79 -13.05
N LEU A 171 12.96 1.48 -13.11
CA LEU A 171 11.85 0.54 -13.00
C LEU A 171 11.37 0.53 -11.55
N GLY A 172 10.07 0.71 -11.34
CA GLY A 172 9.47 0.58 -10.01
C GLY A 172 9.26 -0.88 -9.61
N ASP A 173 8.16 -1.12 -8.92
CA ASP A 173 7.60 -2.46 -8.81
C ASP A 173 6.91 -2.83 -10.13
N SER A 174 7.05 -4.07 -10.58
CA SER A 174 6.52 -4.61 -11.82
C SER A 174 5.59 -5.81 -11.56
N CYS A 175 5.21 -6.52 -12.62
CA CYS A 175 4.31 -7.67 -12.56
C CYS A 175 4.79 -8.73 -11.55
N ILE A 176 6.10 -8.99 -11.52
CA ILE A 176 6.72 -9.99 -10.65
C ILE A 176 6.67 -9.63 -9.16
N ASP A 177 6.32 -8.39 -8.80
CA ASP A 177 6.15 -8.06 -7.38
C ASP A 177 4.88 -8.67 -6.78
N CYS A 178 3.91 -9.04 -7.62
CA CYS A 178 2.63 -9.59 -7.20
C CYS A 178 2.26 -10.91 -7.87
N HIS A 179 2.90 -11.29 -8.99
CA HIS A 179 2.53 -12.45 -9.82
C HIS A 179 3.67 -13.44 -10.05
N ASP A 180 3.39 -14.74 -9.87
CA ASP A 180 4.33 -15.81 -10.16
C ASP A 180 4.48 -15.94 -11.69
N PRO A 181 5.70 -15.87 -12.26
CA PRO A 181 5.89 -15.97 -13.71
C PRO A 181 5.38 -17.27 -14.34
N LYS A 182 5.27 -18.37 -13.57
CA LYS A 182 4.83 -19.68 -14.07
C LYS A 182 3.35 -19.69 -14.45
N ASP A 183 2.52 -19.02 -13.65
CA ASP A 183 1.08 -19.11 -13.80
C ASP A 183 0.28 -17.83 -13.55
N ALA A 184 0.95 -16.72 -13.24
CA ALA A 184 0.40 -15.44 -12.82
C ALA A 184 -0.47 -15.50 -11.54
N SER A 185 -0.35 -16.56 -10.74
CA SER A 185 -0.94 -16.60 -9.40
C SER A 185 -0.34 -15.52 -8.51
N LEU A 186 -1.12 -15.06 -7.52
CA LEU A 186 -0.63 -14.04 -6.59
C LEU A 186 0.47 -14.61 -5.70
N HIS A 187 1.57 -13.89 -5.54
CA HIS A 187 2.61 -14.21 -4.56
C HIS A 187 3.12 -12.95 -3.86
N ILE A 188 3.86 -13.17 -2.77
CA ILE A 188 4.55 -12.12 -2.03
C ILE A 188 6.04 -12.17 -2.40
N ARG A 189 6.52 -11.14 -3.09
CA ARG A 189 7.94 -10.98 -3.41
C ARG A 189 8.75 -10.44 -2.24
N ARG A 190 8.15 -9.62 -1.37
CA ARG A 190 8.79 -9.02 -0.19
C ARG A 190 8.83 -9.99 1.00
N GLY A 191 9.47 -11.14 0.81
CA GLY A 191 9.61 -12.17 1.85
C GLY A 191 10.40 -11.67 3.07
N PHE A 192 11.44 -10.88 2.86
CA PHE A 192 12.30 -10.39 3.94
C PHE A 192 11.63 -9.33 4.84
N THR A 193 10.46 -8.80 4.47
CA THR A 193 9.65 -7.88 5.30
C THR A 193 8.27 -8.47 5.62
N LEU A 194 7.37 -8.57 4.64
CA LEU A 194 5.96 -8.94 4.86
C LEU A 194 5.81 -10.36 5.41
N ILE A 195 6.50 -11.35 4.83
CA ILE A 195 6.39 -12.74 5.31
C ILE A 195 6.91 -12.84 6.76
N LYS A 196 8.04 -12.21 7.08
CA LYS A 196 8.55 -12.14 8.46
C LYS A 196 7.53 -11.48 9.40
N ALA A 197 6.89 -10.39 8.99
CA ALA A 197 5.89 -9.70 9.80
C ALA A 197 4.59 -10.53 10.00
N LEU A 198 4.17 -11.29 9.00
CA LEU A 198 3.05 -12.23 9.13
C LEU A 198 3.38 -13.36 10.12
N GLN A 199 4.61 -13.88 10.06
CA GLN A 199 5.10 -14.91 10.98
C GLN A 199 5.12 -14.43 12.44
N THR A 200 5.49 -13.17 12.72
CA THR A 200 5.47 -12.65 14.10
C THR A 200 4.05 -12.56 14.69
N MET A 201 3.01 -12.51 13.85
CA MET A 201 1.61 -12.59 14.28
C MET A 201 1.08 -14.03 14.39
N GLY A 202 1.87 -15.03 13.97
CA GLY A 202 1.51 -16.44 13.95
C GLY A 202 0.66 -16.85 12.74
N VAL A 203 0.75 -16.13 11.62
CA VAL A 203 0.05 -16.47 10.37
C VAL A 203 0.80 -17.61 9.66
N ASP A 204 0.07 -18.66 9.23
CA ASP A 204 0.62 -19.69 8.34
C ASP A 204 0.78 -19.13 6.92
N VAL A 205 2.02 -18.78 6.57
CA VAL A 205 2.38 -18.17 5.30
C VAL A 205 2.42 -19.16 4.13
N ASN A 206 2.40 -20.47 4.40
CA ASN A 206 2.39 -21.49 3.35
C ASN A 206 0.98 -21.78 2.83
N ASN A 207 -0.06 -21.31 3.54
CA ASN A 207 -1.45 -21.54 3.20
C ASN A 207 -2.27 -20.25 3.32
N LEU A 208 -1.94 -19.26 2.50
CA LEU A 208 -2.64 -17.98 2.46
C LEU A 208 -3.86 -18.06 1.52
N PRO A 209 -5.09 -17.83 1.99
CA PRO A 209 -6.27 -17.83 1.13
C PRO A 209 -6.17 -16.76 0.04
N HIS A 210 -6.61 -17.08 -1.18
CA HIS A 210 -6.56 -16.13 -2.31
C HIS A 210 -7.22 -14.78 -1.99
N ARG A 211 -8.34 -14.79 -1.25
CA ARG A 211 -9.01 -13.55 -0.80
C ARG A 211 -8.09 -12.66 0.05
N LEU A 212 -7.32 -13.25 0.95
CA LEU A 212 -6.36 -12.51 1.77
C LEU A 212 -5.19 -12.00 0.92
N MET A 213 -4.73 -12.80 -0.05
CA MET A 213 -3.67 -12.42 -0.99
C MET A 213 -4.02 -11.17 -1.80
N ARG A 214 -5.30 -10.96 -2.15
CA ARG A 214 -5.79 -9.72 -2.80
C ARG A 214 -5.62 -8.43 -1.96
N SER A 215 -5.23 -8.55 -0.70
CA SER A 215 -4.79 -7.43 0.16
C SER A 215 -3.30 -7.53 0.51
N LEU A 216 -2.78 -8.74 0.74
CA LEU A 216 -1.38 -8.92 1.15
C LEU A 216 -0.37 -8.50 0.08
N VAL A 217 -0.69 -8.64 -1.21
CA VAL A 217 0.19 -8.12 -2.28
C VAL A 217 0.37 -6.60 -2.18
N CYS A 218 -0.63 -5.87 -1.70
CA CYS A 218 -0.54 -4.43 -1.39
C CYS A 218 0.22 -4.17 -0.08
N ALA A 219 0.00 -5.01 0.93
CA ALA A 219 0.65 -4.96 2.24
C ALA A 219 2.17 -5.21 2.19
N GLN A 220 2.73 -5.57 1.03
CA GLN A 220 4.17 -5.59 0.83
C GLN A 220 4.81 -4.22 1.01
N CYS A 221 4.04 -3.16 0.71
CA CYS A 221 4.53 -1.78 0.71
C CYS A 221 3.61 -0.82 1.48
N HIS A 222 2.29 -1.02 1.45
CA HIS A 222 1.29 -0.13 2.06
C HIS A 222 1.05 -0.42 3.54
N VAL A 223 2.14 -0.26 4.30
CA VAL A 223 2.24 -0.55 5.74
C VAL A 223 3.12 0.48 6.43
N THR A 224 3.05 0.56 7.76
CA THR A 224 4.12 1.22 8.51
C THR A 224 5.32 0.29 8.69
N TYR A 225 6.50 0.90 8.76
CA TYR A 225 7.76 0.19 8.92
C TYR A 225 8.69 0.96 9.86
N VAL A 226 9.64 0.23 10.45
CA VAL A 226 10.74 0.76 11.25
C VAL A 226 12.03 0.55 10.47
N VAL A 227 12.84 1.60 10.34
CA VAL A 227 14.23 1.47 9.87
C VAL A 227 15.14 1.43 11.08
N ILE A 228 15.75 0.28 11.34
CA ILE A 228 16.61 0.07 12.51
C ILE A 228 17.89 0.90 12.32
N LYS A 229 18.30 1.64 13.35
CA LYS A 229 19.50 2.47 13.35
C LYS A 229 20.58 1.89 14.26
N ASP A 230 21.83 1.95 13.80
CA ASP A 230 22.98 1.75 14.69
C ASP A 230 23.29 3.02 15.50
N LYS A 231 24.41 2.98 16.24
CA LYS A 231 24.88 4.11 17.07
C LYS A 231 25.26 5.35 16.25
N ASP A 232 25.62 5.16 14.99
CA ASP A 232 26.03 6.22 14.05
C ASP A 232 24.85 6.68 13.17
N MET A 233 23.63 6.27 13.49
CA MET A 233 22.39 6.55 12.75
C MET A 233 22.35 6.00 11.32
N LYS A 234 23.19 5.00 11.00
CA LYS A 234 23.10 4.25 9.75
C LYS A 234 21.98 3.23 9.83
N SER A 235 21.32 3.00 8.70
CA SER A 235 20.26 2.00 8.61
C SER A 235 20.85 0.60 8.55
N ILE A 236 20.41 -0.28 9.43
CA ILE A 236 20.91 -1.66 9.54
C ILE A 236 19.84 -2.73 9.34
N GLY A 237 18.60 -2.31 9.06
CA GLY A 237 17.50 -3.22 8.75
C GLY A 237 16.16 -2.50 8.64
N ILE A 238 15.15 -3.24 8.22
CA ILE A 238 13.76 -2.79 8.12
C ILE A 238 12.80 -3.90 8.52
N PHE A 239 11.76 -3.56 9.28
CA PHE A 239 10.70 -4.51 9.62
C PHE A 239 9.36 -3.80 9.84
N PHE A 240 8.27 -4.56 9.85
CA PHE A 240 6.93 -4.03 10.18
C PHE A 240 6.64 -4.25 11.67
N PRO A 241 6.30 -3.21 12.44
CA PRO A 241 6.15 -3.28 13.89
C PRO A 241 4.82 -3.94 14.33
N TRP A 242 4.58 -5.17 13.89
CA TRP A 242 3.34 -5.92 14.10
C TRP A 242 3.42 -6.93 15.25
N GLN A 243 4.56 -6.98 15.96
CA GLN A 243 4.77 -7.89 17.08
C GLN A 243 3.70 -7.66 18.16
N GLY A 244 3.12 -8.76 18.66
CA GLY A 244 2.01 -8.72 19.62
C GLY A 244 0.63 -8.45 19.01
N SER A 245 0.53 -8.25 17.70
CA SER A 245 -0.76 -8.11 16.99
C SER A 245 -1.27 -9.44 16.43
N LYS A 246 -2.49 -9.41 15.89
CA LYS A 246 -3.11 -10.52 15.15
C LYS A 246 -3.57 -10.02 13.78
N LEU A 247 -3.66 -10.94 12.82
CA LEU A 247 -4.22 -10.62 11.51
C LEU A 247 -5.65 -10.08 11.67
N GLY A 248 -5.93 -8.90 11.10
CA GLY A 248 -7.20 -8.21 11.28
C GLY A 248 -7.32 -7.38 12.56
N GLY A 249 -6.24 -7.23 13.33
CA GLY A 249 -6.20 -6.54 14.62
C GLY A 249 -4.81 -6.00 14.93
N ILE A 250 -4.28 -5.17 14.03
CA ILE A 250 -2.99 -4.48 14.20
C ILE A 250 -3.27 -3.09 14.75
N SER A 251 -3.26 -2.95 16.08
CA SER A 251 -3.62 -1.70 16.74
C SER A 251 -2.46 -0.71 16.82
N ILE A 252 -2.79 0.58 16.91
CA ILE A 252 -1.80 1.64 17.09
C ILE A 252 -1.07 1.50 18.43
N GLU A 253 -1.73 1.00 19.47
CA GLU A 253 -1.13 0.75 20.79
C GLU A 253 -0.04 -0.32 20.71
N ASN A 254 -0.28 -1.42 19.98
CA ASN A 254 0.71 -2.46 19.77
C ASN A 254 1.91 -1.92 18.97
N ILE A 255 1.65 -1.15 17.91
CA ILE A 255 2.70 -0.51 17.12
C ILE A 255 3.55 0.40 18.01
N ILE A 256 2.94 1.30 18.79
CA ILE A 256 3.66 2.20 19.70
C ILE A 256 4.46 1.41 20.74
N LYS A 257 3.92 0.32 21.28
CA LYS A 257 4.64 -0.56 22.22
C LYS A 257 5.93 -1.10 21.61
N VAL A 258 5.90 -1.54 20.35
CA VAL A 258 7.10 -1.97 19.61
C VAL A 258 8.04 -0.80 19.35
N LEU A 259 7.55 0.34 18.87
CA LEU A 259 8.39 1.51 18.59
C LEU A 259 9.17 2.00 19.83
N LYS A 260 8.61 1.79 21.04
CA LYS A 260 9.23 2.17 22.31
C LYS A 260 10.12 1.09 22.92
N SER A 261 10.14 -0.13 22.38
CA SER A 261 10.83 -1.25 23.03
C SER A 261 12.34 -1.24 22.85
N ASP A 262 12.85 -0.51 21.86
CA ASP A 262 14.28 -0.45 21.56
C ASP A 262 14.69 0.95 21.04
N PRO A 263 15.74 1.58 21.61
CA PRO A 263 16.21 2.89 21.15
C PRO A 263 16.75 2.92 19.72
N SER A 264 17.11 1.76 19.13
CA SER A 264 17.50 1.64 17.72
C SER A 264 16.35 1.94 16.75
N TYR A 265 15.11 1.98 17.24
CA TYR A 265 13.93 2.31 16.43
C TYR A 265 13.65 3.83 16.38
N LEU A 266 14.42 4.63 17.11
CA LEU A 266 14.34 6.08 17.08
C LEU A 266 15.19 6.61 15.91
N GLU A 267 14.54 7.07 14.86
CA GLU A 267 15.16 7.26 13.54
C GLU A 267 15.63 8.70 13.28
N TRP A 268 15.16 9.67 14.06
CA TRP A 268 15.42 11.08 13.85
C TRP A 268 15.24 11.87 15.14
N THR A 269 15.70 13.12 15.14
CA THR A 269 15.49 14.06 16.24
C THR A 269 14.59 15.19 15.77
N GLN A 270 13.48 15.39 16.47
CA GLN A 270 12.57 16.51 16.21
C GLN A 270 13.22 17.81 16.70
N ALA A 271 13.42 18.78 15.79
CA ALA A 271 14.18 19.98 16.07
C ALA A 271 13.50 20.92 17.09
N VAL A 272 12.16 20.96 17.10
CA VAL A 272 11.40 21.86 17.99
C VAL A 272 11.50 21.43 19.45
N THR A 273 11.42 20.12 19.72
CA THR A 273 11.44 19.58 21.08
C THR A 273 12.83 19.08 21.48
N GLY A 274 13.69 18.72 20.54
CA GLY A 274 14.93 18.00 20.79
C GLY A 274 14.76 16.51 21.05
N PHE A 275 13.53 15.96 20.95
CA PHE A 275 13.27 14.55 21.22
C PHE A 275 13.75 13.65 20.08
N LYS A 276 14.39 12.53 20.42
CA LYS A 276 14.67 11.45 19.48
C LYS A 276 13.42 10.58 19.35
N LEU A 277 12.91 10.42 18.14
CA LEU A 277 11.59 9.82 17.89
C LEU A 277 11.66 8.67 16.88
N ALA A 278 10.78 7.69 17.09
CA ALA A 278 10.38 6.75 16.06
C ALA A 278 9.47 7.45 15.02
N TYR A 279 8.99 6.71 14.01
CA TYR A 279 8.07 7.27 13.03
C TYR A 279 7.09 6.24 12.48
N ILE A 280 5.91 6.72 12.08
CA ILE A 280 4.86 5.91 11.45
C ILE A 280 4.67 6.42 10.03
N ARG A 281 4.62 5.49 9.08
CA ARG A 281 4.40 5.78 7.65
C ARG A 281 2.98 5.38 7.27
N HIS A 282 2.72 5.28 5.97
CA HIS A 282 1.45 4.96 5.32
C HIS A 282 0.87 3.60 5.78
N PRO A 283 0.05 3.55 6.85
CA PRO A 283 -0.31 2.31 7.53
C PRO A 283 -1.64 1.78 6.98
N GLU A 284 -1.77 1.71 5.64
CA GLU A 284 -3.06 1.42 5.02
C GLU A 284 -3.55 0.01 5.38
N PHE A 285 -2.68 -1.01 5.35
CA PHE A 285 -3.09 -2.37 5.69
C PHE A 285 -3.45 -2.49 7.18
N GLU A 286 -2.68 -1.89 8.07
CA GLU A 286 -2.97 -1.89 9.51
C GLU A 286 -4.32 -1.21 9.79
N LEU A 287 -4.53 -0.02 9.23
CA LEU A 287 -5.77 0.73 9.39
C LEU A 287 -6.97 0.01 8.78
N PHE A 288 -6.83 -0.53 7.57
CA PHE A 288 -7.90 -1.24 6.88
C PHE A 288 -8.24 -2.55 7.56
N SER A 289 -7.23 -3.35 7.91
CA SER A 289 -7.44 -4.69 8.47
C SER A 289 -7.88 -4.66 9.92
N ASN A 290 -7.58 -3.61 10.69
CA ASN A 290 -7.95 -3.50 12.11
C ASN A 290 -9.46 -3.32 12.31
N ASN A 291 -10.19 -4.43 12.15
CA ASN A 291 -11.62 -4.57 12.39
C ASN A 291 -12.52 -3.54 11.67
N SER A 292 -12.08 -3.01 10.53
CA SER A 292 -12.89 -2.06 9.75
C SER A 292 -14.14 -2.74 9.16
N THR A 293 -15.17 -1.95 8.84
CA THR A 293 -16.43 -2.46 8.27
C THR A 293 -16.21 -3.34 7.05
N HIS A 294 -15.38 -2.89 6.10
CA HIS A 294 -15.11 -3.62 4.86
C HIS A 294 -14.23 -4.85 5.09
N TRP A 295 -13.23 -4.77 5.97
CA TRP A 295 -12.42 -5.92 6.33
C TRP A 295 -13.26 -7.04 6.97
N ARG A 296 -14.13 -6.68 7.92
CA ARG A 296 -15.04 -7.64 8.57
C ARG A 296 -16.04 -8.26 7.59
N ALA A 297 -16.40 -7.52 6.54
CA ALA A 297 -17.24 -8.01 5.44
C ALA A 297 -16.46 -8.89 4.43
N GLY A 298 -15.16 -9.08 4.62
CA GLY A 298 -14.31 -9.89 3.75
C GLY A 298 -13.92 -9.22 2.44
N VAL A 299 -14.02 -7.89 2.35
CA VAL A 299 -13.55 -7.10 1.21
C VAL A 299 -12.02 -7.01 1.26
N ALA A 300 -11.38 -6.99 0.09
CA ALA A 300 -9.94 -6.86 -0.09
C ALA A 300 -9.56 -5.52 -0.76
N CYS A 301 -8.29 -5.13 -0.67
CA CYS A 301 -7.77 -3.93 -1.34
C CYS A 301 -8.11 -3.92 -2.84
N ALA A 302 -7.90 -5.06 -3.52
CA ALA A 302 -8.16 -5.21 -4.94
C ALA A 302 -9.64 -5.03 -5.33
N ASP A 303 -10.59 -5.25 -4.43
CA ASP A 303 -12.02 -5.11 -4.76
C ASP A 303 -12.39 -3.63 -5.03
N CYS A 304 -11.74 -2.70 -4.33
CA CYS A 304 -11.95 -1.26 -4.49
C CYS A 304 -10.98 -0.63 -5.49
N HIS A 305 -9.73 -1.08 -5.51
CA HIS A 305 -8.65 -0.41 -6.26
C HIS A 305 -8.27 -1.09 -7.58
N MET A 306 -8.71 -2.33 -7.78
CA MET A 306 -8.50 -3.11 -9.01
C MET A 306 -9.84 -3.69 -9.51
N PRO A 307 -10.87 -2.83 -9.73
CA PRO A 307 -12.19 -3.32 -10.10
C PRO A 307 -12.12 -4.08 -11.42
N TYR A 308 -12.98 -5.08 -11.55
CA TYR A 308 -13.08 -5.82 -12.79
C TYR A 308 -13.68 -4.97 -13.91
N LYS A 309 -13.07 -5.06 -15.10
CA LYS A 309 -13.57 -4.50 -16.34
C LYS A 309 -13.96 -5.63 -17.29
N ARG A 310 -15.07 -5.44 -18.01
CA ARG A 310 -15.45 -6.33 -19.11
C ARG A 310 -14.76 -5.84 -20.39
N MET A 311 -13.94 -6.71 -20.97
CA MET A 311 -13.21 -6.49 -22.23
C MET A 311 -13.70 -7.55 -23.22
N GLY A 312 -14.68 -7.21 -24.07
CA GLY A 312 -15.37 -8.20 -24.90
C GLY A 312 -16.05 -9.27 -24.06
N SER A 313 -15.69 -10.54 -24.28
CA SER A 313 -16.16 -11.69 -23.50
C SER A 313 -15.39 -11.93 -22.19
N PHE A 314 -14.33 -11.15 -21.92
CA PHE A 314 -13.43 -11.39 -20.80
C PHE A 314 -13.69 -10.44 -19.63
N LYS A 315 -13.42 -10.91 -18.42
CA LYS A 315 -13.40 -10.10 -17.19
C LYS A 315 -11.95 -10.00 -16.74
N VAL A 316 -11.40 -8.79 -16.74
CA VAL A 316 -10.00 -8.53 -16.36
C VAL A 316 -9.95 -7.57 -15.18
N SER A 317 -9.01 -7.76 -14.26
CA SER A 317 -8.78 -6.81 -13.17
C SER A 317 -8.06 -5.57 -13.66
N GLU A 318 -8.58 -4.39 -13.33
CA GLU A 318 -7.92 -3.12 -13.60
C GLU A 318 -6.55 -3.05 -12.91
N HIS A 319 -5.53 -2.59 -13.64
CA HIS A 319 -4.16 -2.39 -13.14
C HIS A 319 -3.74 -0.91 -13.13
N ARG A 320 -4.60 0.01 -13.57
CA ARG A 320 -4.50 1.45 -13.31
C ARG A 320 -5.02 1.76 -11.89
N ILE A 321 -4.23 1.36 -10.90
CA ILE A 321 -4.56 1.52 -9.48
C ILE A 321 -4.62 3.02 -9.13
N MET A 322 -5.77 3.48 -8.62
CA MET A 322 -6.01 4.88 -8.27
C MET A 322 -7.08 5.00 -7.17
N SER A 323 -7.40 6.24 -6.78
CA SER A 323 -8.54 6.54 -5.91
C SER A 323 -9.87 6.14 -6.58
N PRO A 324 -10.77 5.37 -5.92
CA PRO A 324 -12.07 4.99 -6.49
C PRO A 324 -12.96 6.18 -6.84
N LEU A 325 -12.80 7.31 -6.12
CA LEU A 325 -13.47 8.58 -6.42
C LEU A 325 -13.15 9.09 -7.83
N LYS A 326 -11.93 8.81 -8.33
CA LYS A 326 -11.46 9.26 -9.64
C LYS A 326 -11.88 8.32 -10.78
N ASN A 327 -12.56 7.23 -10.47
CA ASN A 327 -13.11 6.28 -11.44
C ASN A 327 -14.63 6.11 -11.26
N ASN A 328 -15.31 7.20 -10.91
CA ASN A 328 -16.76 7.29 -10.76
C ASN A 328 -17.37 6.17 -9.89
N MET A 329 -16.68 5.80 -8.81
CA MET A 329 -17.12 4.76 -7.87
C MET A 329 -17.43 3.39 -8.50
N LYS A 330 -16.95 3.10 -9.72
CA LYS A 330 -17.25 1.85 -10.46
C LYS A 330 -16.98 0.57 -9.67
N ALA A 331 -15.94 0.60 -8.85
CA ALA A 331 -15.59 -0.52 -7.97
C ALA A 331 -16.66 -0.79 -6.91
N CYS A 332 -17.19 0.28 -6.31
CA CYS A 332 -18.19 0.23 -5.25
C CYS A 332 -19.52 -0.32 -5.77
N LEU A 333 -19.88 0.02 -7.01
CA LEU A 333 -21.12 -0.43 -7.66
C LEU A 333 -21.22 -1.95 -7.90
N GLN A 334 -20.14 -2.70 -7.65
CA GLN A 334 -20.19 -4.16 -7.67
C GLN A 334 -20.96 -4.74 -6.46
N CYS A 335 -21.06 -3.98 -5.36
CA CYS A 335 -21.73 -4.39 -4.12
C CYS A 335 -22.81 -3.42 -3.66
N HIS A 336 -22.79 -2.18 -4.17
CA HIS A 336 -23.69 -1.10 -3.78
C HIS A 336 -24.59 -0.71 -4.95
N SER A 337 -25.90 -0.65 -4.72
CA SER A 337 -26.90 -0.28 -5.73
C SER A 337 -27.22 1.22 -5.76
N GLU A 338 -26.59 2.00 -4.89
CA GLU A 338 -26.72 3.46 -4.82
C GLU A 338 -25.98 4.18 -5.96
N THR A 339 -26.27 5.47 -6.15
CA THR A 339 -25.60 6.27 -7.20
C THR A 339 -24.14 6.58 -6.84
N PRO A 340 -23.26 6.80 -7.84
CA PRO A 340 -21.89 7.25 -7.60
C PRO A 340 -21.80 8.51 -6.73
N GLU A 341 -22.72 9.45 -6.91
CA GLU A 341 -22.81 10.69 -6.14
C GLU A 341 -23.11 10.38 -4.67
N TRP A 342 -24.09 9.51 -4.38
CA TRP A 342 -24.42 9.13 -3.02
C TRP A 342 -23.21 8.48 -2.33
N LEU A 343 -22.52 7.56 -3.01
CA LEU A 343 -21.33 6.90 -2.48
C LEU A 343 -20.19 7.90 -2.24
N LYS A 344 -19.96 8.83 -3.17
CA LYS A 344 -18.98 9.91 -3.04
C LYS A 344 -19.28 10.77 -1.81
N ASP A 345 -20.54 11.16 -1.62
CA ASP A 345 -20.96 11.97 -0.48
C ASP A 345 -20.74 11.27 0.86
N ARG A 346 -20.98 9.95 0.94
CA ARG A 346 -20.65 9.14 2.13
C ARG A 346 -19.16 9.16 2.43
N VAL A 347 -18.32 8.97 1.41
CA VAL A 347 -16.85 9.01 1.55
C VAL A 347 -16.39 10.37 2.03
N ILE A 348 -16.83 11.45 1.37
CA ILE A 348 -16.44 12.82 1.72
C ILE A 348 -16.92 13.18 3.13
N ALA A 349 -18.14 12.82 3.51
CA ALA A 349 -18.66 13.11 4.85
C ALA A 349 -17.84 12.44 5.97
N ILE A 350 -17.30 11.24 5.74
CA ILE A 350 -16.40 10.58 6.70
C ILE A 350 -15.04 11.27 6.69
N GLN A 351 -14.49 11.54 5.50
CA GLN A 351 -13.19 12.21 5.37
C GLN A 351 -13.18 13.60 6.01
N ASP A 352 -14.24 14.39 5.84
CA ASP A 352 -14.37 15.73 6.43
C ASP A 352 -14.30 15.69 7.95
N ARG A 353 -14.97 14.72 8.58
CA ARG A 353 -14.92 14.51 10.04
C ARG A 353 -13.52 14.08 10.48
N THR A 354 -12.92 13.13 9.76
CA THR A 354 -11.56 12.64 10.05
C THR A 354 -10.53 13.76 9.94
N VAL A 355 -10.57 14.55 8.85
CA VAL A 355 -9.64 15.65 8.63
C VAL A 355 -9.87 16.77 9.64
N SER A 356 -11.12 17.07 10.01
CA SER A 356 -11.41 18.04 11.08
C SER A 356 -10.74 17.65 12.40
N LEU A 357 -10.85 16.37 12.81
CA LEU A 357 -10.20 15.86 14.01
C LEU A 357 -8.67 15.83 13.88
N LEU A 358 -8.15 15.43 12.73
CA LEU A 358 -6.71 15.43 12.44
C LEU A 358 -6.11 16.84 12.55
N LEU A 359 -6.77 17.85 11.97
CA LEU A 359 -6.31 19.24 12.05
C LEU A 359 -6.25 19.71 13.51
N ARG A 360 -7.31 19.47 14.30
CA ARG A 360 -7.36 19.86 15.71
C ARG A 360 -6.26 19.17 16.53
N ALA A 361 -6.14 17.85 16.40
CA ALA A 361 -5.11 17.09 17.11
C ALA A 361 -3.69 17.49 16.67
N GLY A 362 -3.49 17.71 15.36
CA GLY A 362 -2.21 18.14 14.79
C GLY A 362 -1.76 19.50 15.33
N TYR A 363 -2.65 20.50 15.32
CA TYR A 363 -2.33 21.81 15.87
C TYR A 363 -2.12 21.78 17.40
N GLN A 364 -2.94 21.03 18.15
CA GLN A 364 -2.72 20.86 19.59
C GLN A 364 -1.37 20.21 19.89
N THR A 365 -0.99 19.19 19.13
CA THR A 365 0.33 18.55 19.26
C THR A 365 1.46 19.51 18.93
N ALA A 366 1.30 20.36 17.90
CA ALA A 366 2.27 21.41 17.56
C ALA A 366 2.40 22.47 18.67
N THR A 367 1.29 22.87 19.31
CA THR A 367 1.30 23.75 20.48
C THR A 367 2.08 23.12 21.64
N VAL A 368 1.83 21.85 21.94
CA VAL A 368 2.57 21.11 22.99
C VAL A 368 4.07 21.03 22.65
N ALA A 369 4.44 20.79 21.39
CA ALA A 369 5.84 20.82 20.97
C ALA A 369 6.51 22.18 21.22
N LYS A 370 5.79 23.28 20.99
CA LYS A 370 6.27 24.64 21.29
C LYS A 370 6.31 24.94 22.80
N LEU A 371 5.44 24.35 23.60
CA LEU A 371 5.56 24.41 25.06
C LEU A 371 6.85 23.72 25.54
N PHE A 372 7.20 22.55 24.99
CA PHE A 372 8.49 21.92 25.27
C PHE A 372 9.68 22.78 24.85
N GLU A 373 9.63 23.42 23.68
CA GLU A 373 10.68 24.37 23.25
C GLU A 373 10.86 25.50 24.29
N LYS A 374 9.76 26.05 24.81
CA LYS A 374 9.80 27.10 25.83
C LYS A 374 10.33 26.58 27.17
N VAL A 375 9.90 25.39 27.60
CA VAL A 375 10.38 24.70 28.80
C VAL A 375 11.90 24.55 28.75
N HIS A 376 12.45 24.00 27.66
CA HIS A 376 13.90 23.83 27.52
C HIS A 376 14.66 25.17 27.48
N SER A 377 14.05 26.23 26.96
CA SER A 377 14.64 27.58 26.97
C SER A 377 14.71 28.15 28.39
N ILE A 378 13.62 28.02 29.15
CA ILE A 378 13.52 28.45 30.56
C ILE A 378 14.51 27.69 31.46
N GLU A 379 14.66 26.38 31.26
CA GLU A 379 15.63 25.57 32.01
C GLU A 379 17.08 26.02 31.73
N LYS A 380 17.40 26.43 30.49
CA LYS A 380 18.73 27.00 30.15
C LYS A 380 18.98 28.36 30.80
N GLU A 381 17.92 29.12 31.11
CA GLU A 381 17.99 30.35 31.90
C GLU A 381 18.15 30.09 33.42
N GLY A 382 18.21 28.81 33.85
CA GLY A 382 18.41 28.43 35.26
C GLY A 382 17.13 28.38 36.09
N LYS A 383 15.94 28.51 35.47
CA LYS A 383 14.67 28.39 36.18
C LYS A 383 14.28 26.92 36.35
N THR A 384 13.82 26.56 37.54
CA THR A 384 13.32 25.21 37.83
C THR A 384 11.85 25.10 37.42
N ILE A 385 11.51 24.07 36.65
CA ILE A 385 10.13 23.75 36.27
C ILE A 385 9.68 22.56 37.11
N ASP A 386 8.44 22.60 37.60
CA ASP A 386 7.85 21.45 38.29
C ASP A 386 7.76 20.26 37.32
N LYS A 387 8.28 19.11 37.77
CA LYS A 387 8.37 17.88 36.98
C LYS A 387 7.28 16.87 37.35
N ASN A 388 6.40 17.22 38.29
CA ASN A 388 5.33 16.36 38.80
C ASN A 388 4.01 16.52 38.04
#